data_AF-A0A7J0CFA0-F1
#
_entry.id   AF-A0A7J0CFA0-F1
#
_cell.length_a   1.000
_cell.length_b   1.000
_cell.length_c   1.000
_cell.angle_alpha   90.00
_cell.angle_beta   90.00
_cell.angle_gamma   90.00
#
_symmetry.space_group_name_H-M   'P 1'
#
loop_
_entity.id
_entity.type
_entity.pdbx_description
1 polymer ?
#
loop_
_entity_poly.entity_id
_entity_poly.type
_entity_poly.pdbx_seq_one_letter_code
_entity_poly.pdbx_strand_id
1 'polypeptide(L)'
;MLRTLHRLDIGSAALPLVEDALRTNDTRLVAAAVGPYAAAHLDAHQWRHAVLKCLFTGVPVDCVDALARRALGDLELARMLGDFAAERTAAGRDVPADLAYVLSCTAPATTVPSQES
;
A
#
# COMPACT_ATOMS: atom_id res chain seq x y z
N MET A 1 15.42 -2.26 -14.09
CA MET A 1 16.02 -3.39 -13.36
C MET A 1 15.21 -3.83 -12.12
N LEU A 2 14.40 -3.00 -11.46
CA LEU A 2 13.60 -3.45 -10.30
C LEU A 2 12.50 -4.48 -10.62
N ARG A 3 11.88 -4.44 -11.82
CA ARG A 3 10.78 -5.37 -12.19
C ARG A 3 11.19 -6.84 -12.25
N THR A 4 12.49 -7.14 -12.31
CA THR A 4 13.03 -8.50 -12.42
C THR A 4 13.51 -9.09 -11.09
N LEU A 5 13.42 -8.36 -9.97
CA LEU A 5 13.91 -8.85 -8.67
C LEU A 5 13.20 -10.13 -8.20
N HIS A 6 11.92 -10.33 -8.57
CA HIS A 6 11.19 -11.56 -8.26
C HIS A 6 11.72 -12.83 -8.96
N ARG A 7 12.70 -12.71 -9.87
CA ARG A 7 13.32 -13.83 -10.59
C ARG A 7 14.74 -14.16 -10.13
N LEU A 8 15.30 -13.36 -9.24
CA LEU A 8 16.60 -13.63 -8.65
C LEU A 8 16.33 -14.08 -7.23
N ASP A 9 16.78 -15.28 -6.89
CA ASP A 9 16.64 -15.88 -5.55
C ASP A 9 17.56 -15.13 -4.56
N ILE A 10 17.21 -13.89 -4.23
CA ILE A 10 18.04 -12.93 -3.45
C ILE A 10 17.62 -12.92 -1.96
N GLY A 11 16.59 -13.69 -1.56
CA GLY A 11 16.10 -13.67 -0.18
C GLY A 11 15.77 -12.24 0.27
N SER A 12 16.09 -11.86 1.52
CA SER A 12 15.89 -10.49 2.01
C SER A 12 16.94 -9.46 1.54
N ALA A 13 17.95 -9.85 0.77
CA ALA A 13 19.09 -8.98 0.47
C ALA A 13 18.76 -7.81 -0.48
N ALA A 14 17.60 -7.81 -1.15
CA ALA A 14 17.11 -6.68 -1.93
C ALA A 14 16.23 -5.71 -1.11
N LEU A 15 16.00 -5.97 0.19
CA LEU A 15 15.19 -5.10 1.04
C LEU A 15 15.73 -3.67 1.16
N PRO A 16 17.05 -3.43 1.35
CA PRO A 16 17.59 -2.07 1.35
C PRO A 16 17.33 -1.31 0.05
N LEU A 17 17.33 -1.98 -1.10
CA LEU A 17 17.04 -1.36 -2.40
C LEU A 17 15.56 -0.95 -2.53
N VAL A 18 14.66 -1.74 -1.95
CA VAL A 18 13.23 -1.40 -1.86
C VAL A 18 13.03 -0.20 -0.95
N GLU A 19 13.66 -0.21 0.22
CA GLU A 19 13.62 0.90 1.18
C GLU A 19 14.15 2.19 0.55
N ASP A 20 15.30 2.14 -0.13
CA ASP A 20 15.87 3.28 -0.84
C ASP A 20 14.94 3.80 -1.93
N ALA A 21 14.36 2.92 -2.74
CA ALA A 21 13.39 3.31 -3.77
C ALA A 21 12.17 4.03 -3.16
N LEU A 22 11.66 3.55 -2.02
CA LEU A 22 10.54 4.14 -1.28
C LEU A 22 10.89 5.49 -0.61
N ARG A 23 12.17 5.74 -0.31
CA ARG A 23 12.63 7.05 0.18
C ARG A 23 12.63 8.12 -0.92
N THR A 24 12.69 7.75 -2.19
CA THR A 24 12.63 8.70 -3.32
C THR A 24 11.20 9.21 -3.58
N ASN A 25 11.05 10.25 -4.42
CA ASN A 25 9.76 10.67 -4.98
C ASN A 25 9.63 10.32 -6.48
N ASP A 26 10.56 9.52 -7.04
CA ASP A 26 10.42 9.06 -8.44
C ASP A 26 9.33 7.98 -8.50
N THR A 27 8.19 8.33 -9.08
CA THR A 27 7.01 7.46 -9.16
C THR A 27 7.30 6.13 -9.85
N ARG A 28 8.29 6.07 -10.76
CA ARG A 28 8.68 4.82 -11.43
C ARG A 28 9.43 3.89 -10.49
N LEU A 29 10.26 4.44 -9.60
CA LEU A 29 10.97 3.66 -8.58
C LEU A 29 10.00 3.19 -7.49
N VAL A 30 9.11 4.08 -7.03
CA VAL A 30 8.07 3.73 -6.05
C VAL A 30 7.17 2.63 -6.59
N ALA A 31 6.65 2.75 -7.81
CA ALA A 31 5.81 1.73 -8.44
C ALA A 31 6.53 0.38 -8.58
N ALA A 32 7.83 0.39 -8.85
CA ALA A 32 8.61 -0.84 -8.94
C ALA A 32 8.92 -1.46 -7.57
N ALA A 33 9.03 -0.63 -6.53
CA ALA A 33 9.35 -1.04 -5.17
C ALA A 33 8.16 -1.75 -4.48
N VAL A 34 6.91 -1.40 -4.82
CA VAL A 34 5.71 -1.98 -4.19
C VAL A 34 5.22 -3.30 -4.81
N GLY A 35 6.04 -3.95 -5.63
CA GLY A 35 5.72 -5.23 -6.26
C GLY A 35 5.79 -6.45 -5.32
N PRO A 36 5.73 -7.68 -5.86
CA PRO A 36 5.62 -8.92 -5.08
C PRO A 36 6.70 -9.11 -4.01
N TYR A 37 7.92 -8.67 -4.29
CA TYR A 37 9.02 -8.73 -3.32
C TYR A 37 8.71 -7.92 -2.06
N ALA A 38 8.22 -6.68 -2.21
CA ALA A 38 7.83 -5.87 -1.05
C ALA A 38 6.64 -6.47 -0.30
N ALA A 39 5.67 -7.03 -1.01
CA ALA A 39 4.53 -7.70 -0.38
C ALA A 39 4.95 -8.93 0.47
N ALA A 40 6.06 -9.59 0.12
CA ALA A 40 6.61 -10.71 0.86
C ALA A 40 7.57 -10.30 2.00
N HIS A 41 8.35 -9.23 1.81
CA HIS A 41 9.49 -8.92 2.68
C HIS A 41 9.32 -7.67 3.56
N LEU A 42 8.44 -6.72 3.20
CA LEU A 42 8.17 -5.57 4.08
C LEU A 42 7.39 -6.02 5.30
N ASP A 43 7.84 -5.56 6.47
CA ASP A 43 7.05 -5.67 7.67
C ASP A 43 5.74 -4.86 7.55
N ALA A 44 4.84 -5.02 8.51
CA ALA A 44 3.54 -4.37 8.47
C ALA A 44 3.65 -2.83 8.46
N HIS A 45 4.60 -2.26 9.21
CA HIS A 45 4.77 -0.82 9.31
C HIS A 45 5.33 -0.24 8.00
N GLN A 46 6.41 -0.81 7.48
CA GLN A 46 7.03 -0.37 6.23
C GLN A 46 6.06 -0.49 5.06
N TRP A 47 5.28 -1.57 5.01
CA TRP A 47 4.28 -1.78 3.96
C TRP A 47 3.17 -0.71 3.99
N ARG A 48 2.64 -0.35 5.16
CA ARG A 48 1.65 0.74 5.30
C ARG A 48 2.20 2.08 4.81
N HIS A 49 3.45 2.38 5.18
CA HIS A 49 4.12 3.59 4.72
C HIS A 49 4.34 3.59 3.20
N ALA A 50 4.62 2.44 2.60
CA ALA A 50 4.72 2.31 1.14
C ALA A 50 3.38 2.60 0.43
N VAL A 51 2.26 2.14 1.00
CA VAL A 51 0.91 2.44 0.49
C VAL A 51 0.60 3.94 0.56
N LEU A 52 0.85 4.58 1.72
CA LEU A 52 0.67 6.03 1.87
C LEU A 52 1.59 6.83 0.93
N LYS A 53 2.82 6.35 0.72
CA LYS A 53 3.75 6.95 -0.24
C LYS A 53 3.18 6.89 -1.66
N CYS A 54 2.54 5.81 -2.06
CA CYS A 54 1.87 5.72 -3.36
C CYS A 54 0.77 6.78 -3.50
N LEU A 55 -0.11 6.89 -2.51
CA LEU A 55 -1.18 7.91 -2.49
C LEU A 55 -0.63 9.35 -2.51
N PHE A 56 0.45 9.60 -1.77
CA PHE A 56 1.10 10.91 -1.74
C PHE A 56 1.78 11.27 -3.07
N THR A 57 2.42 10.31 -3.73
CA THR A 57 3.17 10.52 -4.97
C THR A 57 2.34 10.34 -6.24
N GLY A 58 1.09 9.88 -6.12
CA GLY A 58 0.20 9.61 -7.25
C GLY A 58 0.55 8.32 -8.01
N VAL A 59 1.22 7.37 -7.37
CA VAL A 59 1.42 6.03 -7.93
C VAL A 59 0.11 5.25 -7.78
N PRO A 60 -0.43 4.64 -8.86
CA PRO A 60 -1.65 3.84 -8.78
C PRO A 60 -1.50 2.72 -7.77
N VAL A 61 -2.49 2.59 -6.87
CA VAL A 61 -2.43 1.56 -5.81
C VAL A 61 -2.55 0.14 -6.34
N ASP A 62 -3.01 -0.03 -7.59
CA ASP A 62 -2.99 -1.30 -8.33
C ASP A 62 -1.57 -1.84 -8.57
N CYS A 63 -0.54 -1.01 -8.45
CA CYS A 63 0.85 -1.47 -8.48
C CYS A 63 1.29 -2.18 -7.19
N VAL A 64 0.56 -1.98 -6.08
CA VAL A 64 0.88 -2.59 -4.78
C VAL A 64 0.45 -4.05 -4.79
N ASP A 65 1.42 -4.96 -4.83
CA ASP A 65 1.13 -6.39 -4.87
C ASP A 65 0.43 -6.85 -3.58
N ALA A 66 -0.54 -7.75 -3.75
CA ALA A 66 -1.34 -8.31 -2.65
C ALA A 66 -2.04 -7.28 -1.74
N LEU A 67 -2.34 -6.08 -2.26
CA LEU A 67 -2.95 -4.98 -1.51
C LEU A 67 -4.18 -5.42 -0.71
N ALA A 68 -5.21 -5.94 -1.39
CA ALA A 68 -6.45 -6.34 -0.74
C ALA A 68 -6.24 -7.40 0.35
N ARG A 69 -5.35 -8.37 0.08
CA ARG A 69 -5.03 -9.45 1.04
C ARG A 69 -4.33 -8.91 2.29
N ARG A 70 -3.36 -8.01 2.14
CA ARG A 70 -2.60 -7.45 3.27
C ARG A 70 -3.36 -6.37 4.03
N ALA A 71 -4.22 -5.62 3.35
CA ALA A 71 -5.03 -4.57 3.95
C ALA A 71 -6.18 -5.14 4.80
N LEU A 72 -6.69 -6.34 4.50
CA LEU A 72 -7.87 -6.91 5.14
C LEU A 72 -7.76 -6.93 6.66
N GLY A 73 -8.62 -6.18 7.34
CA GLY A 73 -8.63 -6.07 8.81
C GLY A 73 -7.52 -5.20 9.40
N ASP A 74 -6.74 -4.49 8.58
CA ASP A 74 -5.67 -3.60 9.04
C ASP A 74 -6.24 -2.26 9.52
N LEU A 75 -6.62 -2.23 10.81
CA LEU A 75 -7.17 -1.04 11.47
C LEU A 75 -6.19 0.13 11.53
N GLU A 76 -4.89 -0.15 11.60
CA GLU A 76 -3.88 0.91 11.65
C GLU A 76 -3.74 1.57 10.28
N LEU A 77 -3.76 0.78 9.20
CA LEU A 77 -3.83 1.35 7.84
C LEU A 77 -5.09 2.19 7.67
N ALA A 78 -6.26 1.70 8.08
CA ALA A 78 -7.52 2.45 8.00
C ALA A 78 -7.44 3.80 8.74
N ARG A 79 -6.86 3.80 9.94
CA ARG A 79 -6.64 5.01 10.74
C ARG A 79 -5.71 6.00 10.02
N MET A 80 -4.56 5.53 9.54
CA MET A 80 -3.59 6.37 8.83
C MET A 80 -4.16 6.97 7.53
N LEU A 81 -5.01 6.23 6.80
CA LEU A 81 -5.71 6.75 5.62
C LEU A 81 -6.69 7.86 5.99
N GLY A 82 -7.41 7.71 7.11
CA GLY A 82 -8.27 8.75 7.66
C GLY A 82 -7.51 10.03 7.99
N ASP A 83 -6.37 9.90 8.69
CA ASP A 83 -5.50 11.03 9.02
C ASP A 83 -4.99 11.73 7.75
N PHE A 84 -4.51 10.97 6.76
CA PHE A 84 -4.05 11.51 5.49
C PHE A 84 -5.14 12.30 4.76
N ALA A 85 -6.37 11.78 4.71
CA ALA A 85 -7.50 12.47 4.08
C ALA A 85 -7.87 13.76 4.83
N ALA A 86 -7.85 13.74 6.16
CA ALA A 86 -8.09 14.91 6.99
C ALA A 86 -7.02 15.99 6.78
N GLU A 87 -5.73 15.62 6.76
CA GLU A 87 -4.62 16.54 6.49
C GLU A 87 -4.68 17.17 5.09
N ARG A 88 -5.06 16.39 4.07
CA ARG A 88 -5.27 16.88 2.69
C ARG A 88 -6.40 17.92 2.65
N THR A 89 -7.54 17.58 3.24
CA THR A 89 -8.73 18.42 3.27
C THR A 89 -8.49 19.72 4.04
N ALA A 90 -7.86 19.64 5.22
CA ALA A 90 -7.51 20.80 6.03
C ALA A 90 -6.54 21.75 5.30
N ALA A 91 -5.69 21.22 4.42
CA ALA A 91 -4.80 22.00 3.57
C ALA A 91 -5.47 22.50 2.27
N GLY A 92 -6.77 22.27 2.07
CA GLY A 92 -7.50 22.66 0.86
C GLY A 92 -7.10 21.88 -0.39
N ARG A 93 -6.61 20.64 -0.24
CA ARG A 93 -6.15 19.79 -1.34
C ARG A 93 -7.05 18.56 -1.48
N ASP A 94 -7.27 18.12 -2.72
CA ASP A 94 -8.19 17.00 -3.03
C ASP A 94 -7.75 15.66 -2.42
N VAL A 95 -8.68 14.82 -1.99
CA VAL A 95 -8.33 13.48 -1.55
C VAL A 95 -8.18 12.55 -2.78
N PRO A 96 -7.08 11.80 -2.94
CA PRO A 96 -6.92 10.87 -4.06
C PRO A 96 -8.03 9.82 -4.10
N ALA A 97 -8.59 9.53 -5.27
CA ALA A 97 -9.67 8.55 -5.44
C ALA A 97 -9.28 7.14 -4.95
N ASP A 98 -8.03 6.75 -5.20
CA ASP A 98 -7.45 5.48 -4.76
C ASP A 98 -7.51 5.28 -3.23
N LEU A 99 -7.57 6.36 -2.44
CA LEU A 99 -7.69 6.26 -0.98
C LEU A 99 -8.96 5.52 -0.57
N ALA A 100 -10.08 5.80 -1.23
CA ALA A 100 -11.36 5.15 -0.93
C ALA A 100 -11.29 3.66 -1.24
N TYR A 101 -10.59 3.28 -2.32
CA TYR A 101 -10.37 1.88 -2.66
C TYR A 101 -9.52 1.17 -1.60
N VAL A 102 -8.38 1.73 -1.19
CA VAL A 102 -7.53 1.13 -0.13
C VAL A 102 -8.31 1.01 1.17
N LEU A 103 -9.07 2.05 1.55
CA LEU A 103 -9.89 2.03 2.77
C LEU A 103 -10.93 0.90 2.72
N SER A 104 -11.58 0.69 1.57
CA SER A 104 -12.54 -0.42 1.40
C SER A 104 -11.89 -1.80 1.59
N CYS A 105 -10.61 -1.95 1.22
CA CYS A 105 -9.87 -3.19 1.42
C CYS A 105 -9.51 -3.45 2.89
N THR A 106 -9.54 -2.43 3.75
CA THR A 106 -9.30 -2.60 5.20
C THR A 106 -10.50 -3.11 5.97
N ALA A 107 -11.70 -2.94 5.41
CA ALA A 107 -12.92 -3.39 6.05
C ALA A 107 -12.90 -4.92 6.21
N PRO A 108 -13.21 -5.47 7.40
CA PRO A 108 -13.38 -6.90 7.54
C PRO A 108 -14.47 -7.37 6.58
N ALA A 109 -14.29 -8.54 5.98
CA ALA A 109 -15.35 -9.18 5.20
C ALA A 109 -16.58 -9.28 6.10
N THR A 110 -17.60 -8.48 5.81
CA THR A 110 -18.86 -8.56 6.53
C THR A 110 -19.52 -9.84 6.09
N THR A 111 -19.34 -10.91 6.86
CA THR A 111 -20.13 -12.13 6.69
C THR A 111 -21.57 -11.75 7.03
N VAL A 112 -22.39 -11.48 6.01
CA VAL A 112 -23.82 -11.29 6.20
C VAL A 112 -24.36 -12.62 6.76
N PRO A 113 -24.97 -12.67 7.96
CA PRO A 113 -25.58 -13.90 8.42
C PRO A 113 -26.73 -14.23 7.48
N SER A 114 -26.65 -15.40 6.84
CA SER A 114 -27.76 -15.96 6.07
C SER A 114 -28.93 -16.15 7.05
N GLN A 115 -29.95 -15.31 6.93
CA GLN A 115 -31.23 -15.51 7.60
C GLN A 115 -31.95 -16.63 6.85
N GLU A 116 -31.90 -17.84 7.41
CA GLU A 116 -32.68 -18.99 6.95
C GLU A 116 -34.09 -18.90 7.57
N SER A 117 -35.08 -18.75 6.67
CA SER A 117 -36.54 -18.98 6.72
C SER A 117 -37.30 -18.97 8.05
#